data_AF-A0A1Z2KXR3-F1
#
_entry.id   AF-A0A1Z2KXR3-F1
#
_cell.length_a   1.000
_cell.length_b   1.000
_cell.length_c   1.000
_cell.angle_alpha   90.00
_cell.angle_beta   90.00
_cell.angle_gamma   90.00
#
_symmetry.space_group_name_H-M   'P 1'
#
loop_
_entity.id
_entity.type
_entity.pdbx_description
1 polymer ?
#
loop_
_entity_poly.entity_id
_entity_poly.type
_entity_poly.pdbx_seq_one_letter_code
_entity_poly.pdbx_strand_id
1 'polypeptide(L)'
;MTVSDWQRVIDEFAAIGGRDVQFIGGEPTLYPHLARLIGHAHGAGLGIEVFSNMTVIRDPLWEAFKSYGVKLATSYYSDDATEHDKVTNLRGAHKMTRANIRKAVELGIPIRGGVVAVSTQQRVREAVTDLQEIGVDHVGGDRTRAFGRASKGATPSVNDLCGHCALGQVAIGPDGAVWPCVLGRFITLGNVRTTPLTEVWNSPRTIDARAEIAAAHGLKPAQSCTPPQFLPSCGPCGPCVPSVAHCDPREADSQLATATIGAPA
;
A
#
# COMPACT_ATOMS: atom_id res chain seq x y z
N MET A 1 13.01 6.01 -13.78
CA MET A 1 12.03 6.85 -14.46
C MET A 1 12.28 8.30 -14.06
N THR A 2 12.27 9.21 -15.03
CA THR A 2 12.33 10.66 -14.80
C THR A 2 10.99 11.17 -14.27
N VAL A 3 10.95 12.42 -13.81
CA VAL A 3 9.67 13.07 -13.43
C VAL A 3 8.71 13.11 -14.62
N SER A 4 9.21 13.41 -15.82
CA SER A 4 8.40 13.45 -17.03
C SER A 4 7.81 12.08 -17.38
N ASP A 5 8.58 11.00 -17.17
CA ASP A 5 8.09 9.65 -17.39
C ASP A 5 6.91 9.34 -16.45
N TRP A 6 7.03 9.73 -15.18
CA TRP A 6 5.96 9.54 -14.19
C TRP A 6 4.71 10.38 -14.48
N GLN A 7 4.88 11.64 -14.86
CA GLN A 7 3.76 12.50 -15.24
C GLN A 7 2.98 11.90 -16.42
N ARG A 8 3.69 11.47 -17.47
CA ARG A 8 3.06 10.78 -18.61
C ARG A 8 2.30 9.52 -18.19
N VAL A 9 2.89 8.70 -17.30
CA VAL A 9 2.22 7.48 -16.81
C VAL A 9 0.98 7.79 -15.98
N ILE A 10 1.00 8.87 -15.19
CA ILE A 10 -0.17 9.35 -14.45
C ILE A 10 -1.28 9.77 -15.43
N ASP A 11 -0.93 10.50 -16.49
CA ASP A 11 -1.89 10.91 -17.53
C ASP A 11 -2.48 9.70 -18.26
N GLU A 12 -1.64 8.74 -18.65
CA GLU A 12 -2.08 7.50 -19.29
C GLU A 12 -3.00 6.69 -18.36
N PHE A 13 -2.68 6.62 -17.06
CA PHE A 13 -3.50 5.92 -16.07
C PHE A 13 -4.87 6.59 -15.88
N ALA A 14 -4.91 7.92 -15.76
CA ALA A 14 -6.16 8.65 -15.70
C ALA A 14 -7.00 8.45 -16.97
N ALA A 15 -6.37 8.49 -18.15
CA ALA A 15 -7.04 8.31 -19.45
C ALA A 15 -7.70 6.92 -19.61
N ILE A 16 -7.17 5.87 -18.98
CA ILE A 16 -7.78 4.52 -19.01
C ILE A 16 -8.82 4.31 -17.89
N GLY A 17 -9.24 5.36 -17.18
CA GLY A 17 -10.25 5.30 -16.13
C GLY A 17 -9.71 5.01 -14.73
N GLY A 18 -8.41 5.19 -14.51
CA GLY A 18 -7.81 5.18 -13.18
C GLY A 18 -8.47 6.23 -12.27
N ARG A 19 -8.69 5.88 -11.01
CA ARG A 19 -9.38 6.75 -10.03
C ARG A 19 -8.50 7.19 -8.88
N ASP A 20 -7.61 6.32 -8.44
CA ASP A 20 -6.78 6.55 -7.28
C ASP A 20 -5.35 6.12 -7.57
N VAL A 21 -4.38 6.90 -7.10
CA VAL A 21 -2.96 6.59 -7.15
C VAL A 21 -2.40 6.52 -5.73
N GLN A 22 -1.64 5.45 -5.46
CA GLN A 22 -0.87 5.34 -4.24
C GLN A 22 0.62 5.49 -4.56
N PHE A 23 1.26 6.48 -3.97
CA PHE A 23 2.72 6.57 -3.97
C PHE A 23 3.27 5.69 -2.84
N ILE A 24 3.98 4.64 -3.23
CA ILE A 24 4.56 3.62 -2.34
C ILE A 24 5.97 3.24 -2.86
N GLY A 25 6.66 2.32 -2.19
CA GLY A 25 7.94 1.76 -2.63
C GLY A 25 8.89 1.56 -1.46
N GLY A 26 10.18 1.85 -1.65
CA GLY A 26 11.15 1.86 -0.56
C GLY A 26 10.75 2.86 0.53
N GLU A 27 10.78 4.15 0.21
CA GLU A 27 10.15 5.21 1.01
C GLU A 27 9.85 6.41 0.08
N PRO A 28 8.58 6.68 -0.27
CA PRO A 28 8.24 7.72 -1.24
C PRO A 28 8.63 9.13 -0.80
N THR A 29 8.65 9.44 0.50
CA THR A 29 8.96 10.79 1.00
C THR A 29 10.42 11.19 0.78
N LEU A 30 11.29 10.22 0.45
CA LEU A 30 12.67 10.46 0.06
C LEU A 30 12.80 10.90 -1.41
N TYR A 31 11.77 10.73 -2.24
CA TYR A 31 11.82 11.15 -3.64
C TYR A 31 11.72 12.68 -3.75
N PRO A 32 12.75 13.38 -4.27
CA PRO A 32 12.81 14.85 -4.24
C PRO A 32 11.66 15.55 -4.97
N HIS A 33 11.03 14.87 -5.92
CA HIS A 33 9.97 15.43 -6.75
C HIS A 33 8.58 14.87 -6.41
N LEU A 34 8.40 14.21 -5.27
CA LEU A 34 7.11 13.64 -4.88
C LEU A 34 6.00 14.70 -4.85
N ALA A 35 6.25 15.88 -4.28
CA ALA A 35 5.28 16.99 -4.27
C ALA A 35 4.79 17.37 -5.66
N ARG A 36 5.68 17.36 -6.66
CA ARG A 36 5.34 17.64 -8.06
C ARG A 36 4.46 16.52 -8.66
N LEU A 37 4.74 15.26 -8.35
CA LEU A 37 3.92 14.14 -8.82
C LEU A 37 2.54 14.12 -8.16
N ILE A 38 2.45 14.50 -6.88
CA ILE A 38 1.17 14.67 -6.16
C ILE A 38 0.34 15.76 -6.84
N GLY A 39 0.92 16.94 -7.10
CA GLY A 39 0.21 18.02 -7.78
C GLY A 39 -0.25 17.62 -9.19
N HIS A 40 0.56 16.85 -9.91
CA HIS A 40 0.20 16.34 -11.24
C HIS A 40 -0.96 15.33 -11.17
N ALA A 41 -0.92 14.36 -10.25
CA ALA A 41 -2.00 13.41 -10.04
C ALA A 41 -3.32 14.09 -9.62
N HIS A 42 -3.22 15.12 -8.78
CA HIS A 42 -4.37 15.92 -8.37
C HIS A 42 -5.00 16.63 -9.58
N GLY A 43 -4.17 17.27 -10.41
CA GLY A 43 -4.62 17.93 -11.65
C GLY A 43 -5.24 16.96 -12.67
N ALA A 44 -4.82 15.69 -12.66
CA ALA A 44 -5.42 14.62 -13.46
C ALA A 44 -6.74 14.07 -12.88
N GLY A 45 -7.22 14.60 -11.74
CA GLY A 45 -8.48 14.19 -11.10
C GLY A 45 -8.40 12.91 -10.28
N LEU A 46 -7.19 12.44 -9.94
CA LEU A 46 -6.98 11.22 -9.17
C LEU A 46 -7.09 11.47 -7.67
N GLY A 47 -7.68 10.52 -6.95
CA GLY A 47 -7.49 10.38 -5.51
C GLY A 47 -6.04 10.01 -5.20
N ILE A 48 -5.48 10.57 -4.12
CA ILE A 48 -4.05 10.40 -3.81
C ILE A 48 -3.87 9.83 -2.40
N GLU A 49 -3.11 8.74 -2.32
CA GLU A 49 -2.59 8.21 -1.07
C GLU A 49 -1.06 8.15 -1.09
N VAL A 50 -0.41 8.46 0.03
CA VAL A 50 1.03 8.23 0.23
C VAL A 50 1.22 7.21 1.34
N PHE A 51 1.79 6.06 1.00
CA PHE A 51 2.19 5.03 1.96
C PHE A 51 3.64 5.24 2.38
N SER A 52 3.87 5.63 3.62
CA SER A 52 5.19 5.97 4.15
C SER A 52 5.46 5.24 5.47
N ASN A 53 6.72 5.03 5.80
CA ASN A 53 7.15 4.63 7.15
C ASN A 53 7.05 5.78 8.17
N MET A 54 6.70 6.99 7.72
CA MET A 54 6.50 8.19 8.53
C MET A 54 7.72 8.61 9.34
N THR A 55 8.94 8.22 8.95
CA THR A 55 10.15 8.59 9.71
C THR A 55 10.68 9.98 9.36
N VAL A 56 10.72 10.31 8.06
CA VAL A 56 11.24 11.60 7.58
C VAL A 56 10.26 12.20 6.57
N ILE A 57 9.67 13.35 6.92
CA ILE A 57 8.77 14.11 6.05
C ILE A 57 9.14 15.59 6.15
N ARG A 58 9.59 16.17 5.04
CA ARG A 58 10.01 17.58 4.98
C ARG A 58 8.80 18.50 4.84
N ASP A 59 8.92 19.74 5.31
CA ASP A 59 7.83 20.72 5.29
C ASP A 59 7.16 20.94 3.92
N PRO A 60 7.89 20.99 2.78
CA PRO A 60 7.24 21.09 1.48
C PRO A 60 6.29 19.95 1.14
N LEU A 61 6.50 18.75 1.70
CA LEU A 61 5.59 17.63 1.53
C LEU A 61 4.34 17.77 2.40
N TRP A 62 4.47 18.27 3.63
CA TRP A 62 3.31 18.56 4.48
C TRP A 62 2.36 19.57 3.81
N GLU A 63 2.91 20.62 3.22
CA GLU A 63 2.12 21.61 2.46
C GLU A 63 1.45 20.97 1.24
N ALA A 64 2.15 20.11 0.50
CA ALA A 64 1.58 19.38 -0.63
C ALA A 64 0.45 18.45 -0.18
N PHE A 65 0.64 17.72 0.92
CA PHE A 65 -0.37 16.77 1.43
C PHE A 65 -1.68 17.49 1.76
N LYS A 66 -1.59 18.63 2.45
CA LYS A 66 -2.74 19.45 2.80
C LYS A 66 -3.39 20.08 1.56
N SER A 67 -2.59 20.68 0.68
CA SER A 67 -3.08 21.43 -0.47
C SER A 67 -3.80 20.54 -1.50
N TYR A 68 -3.36 19.29 -1.65
CA TYR A 68 -3.87 18.37 -2.67
C TYR A 68 -4.80 17.28 -2.13
N GLY A 69 -5.22 17.38 -0.85
CA GLY A 69 -6.15 16.42 -0.24
C GLY A 69 -5.60 15.00 -0.14
N VAL A 70 -4.31 14.87 0.12
CA VAL A 70 -3.62 13.56 0.21
C VAL A 70 -4.08 12.81 1.45
N LYS A 71 -4.29 11.50 1.30
CA LYS A 71 -4.48 10.56 2.41
C LYS A 71 -3.14 9.91 2.75
N LEU A 72 -2.88 9.70 4.04
CA LEU A 72 -1.66 9.05 4.52
C LEU A 72 -1.92 7.64 5.00
N ALA A 73 -0.90 6.82 4.84
CA ALA A 73 -0.90 5.45 5.23
C ALA A 73 0.45 5.05 5.82
N THR A 74 0.43 4.27 6.89
CA THR A 74 1.65 3.77 7.52
C THR A 74 1.48 2.33 8.01
N SER A 75 2.56 1.57 7.94
CA SER A 75 2.73 0.36 8.75
C SER A 75 3.21 0.74 10.15
N TYR A 76 2.71 0.04 11.16
CA TYR A 76 3.11 0.19 12.55
C TYR A 76 3.33 -1.19 13.17
N TYR A 77 4.26 -1.30 14.11
CA TYR A 77 4.72 -2.61 14.60
C TYR A 77 4.57 -2.83 16.10
N SER A 78 4.85 -1.84 16.94
CA SER A 78 4.71 -1.98 18.40
C SER A 78 4.58 -0.60 19.04
N ASP A 79 3.93 -0.54 20.21
CA ASP A 79 3.97 0.61 21.12
C ASP A 79 5.32 0.70 21.87
N ASP A 80 6.07 -0.40 21.94
CA ASP A 80 7.42 -0.41 22.49
C ASP A 80 8.43 0.04 21.43
N ALA A 81 9.22 1.06 21.77
CA ALA A 81 10.20 1.64 20.87
C ALA A 81 11.29 0.64 20.45
N THR A 82 11.73 -0.22 21.37
CA THR A 82 12.80 -1.19 21.10
C THR A 82 12.32 -2.26 20.13
N GLU A 83 11.10 -2.74 20.32
CA GLU A 83 10.46 -3.71 19.44
C GLU A 83 10.21 -3.12 18.05
N HIS A 84 9.60 -1.94 17.95
CA HIS A 84 9.32 -1.29 16.67
C HIS A 84 10.60 -0.99 15.88
N ASP A 85 11.63 -0.45 16.54
CA ASP A 85 12.93 -0.15 15.92
C ASP A 85 13.64 -1.43 15.44
N LYS A 86 13.49 -2.54 16.17
CA LYS A 86 14.03 -3.85 15.79
C LYS A 86 13.39 -4.37 14.50
N VAL A 87 12.06 -4.25 14.35
CA VAL A 87 11.35 -4.70 13.14
C VAL A 87 11.70 -3.84 11.93
N THR A 88 11.79 -2.52 12.12
CA THR A 88 12.11 -1.57 11.05
C THR A 88 13.61 -1.54 10.71
N ASN A 89 14.47 -2.11 11.56
CA ASN A 89 15.92 -2.04 11.48
C ASN A 89 16.43 -0.59 11.46
N LEU A 90 15.79 0.28 12.26
CA LEU A 90 16.13 1.70 12.36
C LEU A 90 15.93 2.20 13.79
N ARG A 91 17.03 2.53 14.46
CA ARG A 91 17.00 3.12 15.81
C ARG A 91 16.34 4.50 15.78
N GLY A 92 15.39 4.71 16.67
CA GLY A 92 14.57 5.91 16.79
C GLY A 92 13.36 5.94 15.86
N ALA A 93 13.13 4.92 15.02
CA ALA A 93 12.03 4.87 14.06
C ALA A 93 10.69 5.10 14.75
N HIS A 94 10.43 4.41 15.85
CA HIS A 94 9.21 4.53 16.63
C HIS A 94 8.89 5.99 17.00
N LYS A 95 9.88 6.69 17.58
CA LYS A 95 9.73 8.09 18.00
C LYS A 95 9.43 9.00 16.81
N MET A 96 10.14 8.81 15.69
CA MET A 96 9.95 9.60 14.47
C MET A 96 8.59 9.35 13.82
N THR A 97 8.22 8.07 13.66
CA THR A 97 6.93 7.62 13.14
C THR A 97 5.78 8.20 13.95
N ARG A 98 5.77 8.04 15.29
CA ARG A 98 4.73 8.62 16.14
C ARG A 98 4.65 10.15 16.05
N ALA A 99 5.80 10.84 16.00
CA ALA A 99 5.81 12.29 15.88
C ALA A 99 5.19 12.77 14.57
N ASN A 100 5.47 12.11 13.44
CA ASN A 100 4.88 12.47 12.15
C ASN A 100 3.42 12.02 12.01
N ILE A 101 3.01 10.92 12.63
CA ILE A 101 1.59 10.54 12.72
C ILE A 101 0.82 11.63 13.48
N ARG A 102 1.33 12.07 14.64
CA ARG A 102 0.73 13.16 15.40
C ARG A 102 0.64 14.45 14.57
N LYS A 103 1.71 14.83 13.85
CA LYS A 103 1.69 15.99 12.96
C LYS A 103 0.62 15.87 11.87
N ALA A 104 0.42 14.68 11.29
CA ALA A 104 -0.65 14.45 10.32
C ALA A 104 -2.05 14.68 10.93
N VAL A 105 -2.28 14.15 12.14
CA VAL A 105 -3.53 14.33 12.90
C VAL A 105 -3.76 15.81 13.23
N GLU A 106 -2.75 16.51 13.76
CA GLU A 106 -2.80 17.95 14.08
C GLU A 106 -3.12 18.82 12.85
N LEU A 107 -2.65 18.41 11.68
CA LEU A 107 -2.91 19.09 10.40
C LEU A 107 -4.28 18.71 9.79
N GLY A 108 -5.02 17.78 10.38
CA GLY A 108 -6.28 17.25 9.86
C GLY A 108 -6.11 16.44 8.57
N ILE A 109 -4.93 15.88 8.32
CA ILE A 109 -4.65 15.05 7.14
C ILE A 109 -5.16 13.64 7.45
N PRO A 110 -6.10 13.07 6.66
CA PRO A 110 -6.61 11.72 6.91
C PRO A 110 -5.47 10.70 6.91
N ILE A 111 -5.36 9.92 7.97
CA ILE A 111 -4.34 8.89 8.12
C ILE A 111 -4.95 7.57 8.57
N ARG A 112 -4.43 6.47 8.04
CA ARG A 112 -4.72 5.12 8.49
C ARG A 112 -3.45 4.37 8.87
N GLY A 113 -3.55 3.52 9.88
CA GLY A 113 -2.46 2.69 10.38
C GLY A 113 -2.74 1.20 10.15
N GLY A 114 -1.77 0.46 9.64
CA GLY A 114 -1.79 -1.00 9.61
C GLY A 114 -0.82 -1.56 10.65
N VAL A 115 -1.33 -2.22 11.68
CA VAL A 115 -0.48 -2.92 12.66
C VAL A 115 -0.10 -4.28 12.09
N VAL A 116 1.17 -4.46 11.76
CA VAL A 116 1.67 -5.67 11.09
C VAL A 116 2.26 -6.62 12.13
N ALA A 117 1.64 -7.78 12.31
CA ALA A 117 2.18 -8.84 13.17
C ALA A 117 3.35 -9.57 12.47
N VAL A 118 4.54 -9.49 13.08
CA VAL A 118 5.77 -10.19 12.64
C VAL A 118 6.22 -11.28 13.62
N SER A 119 5.65 -11.33 14.83
CA SER A 119 5.96 -12.31 15.88
C SER A 119 4.72 -12.60 16.73
N THR A 120 4.63 -13.80 17.30
CA THR A 120 3.55 -14.19 18.24
C THR A 120 3.63 -13.45 19.59
N GLN A 121 4.81 -12.95 19.96
CA GLN A 121 5.04 -12.24 21.21
C GLN A 121 4.84 -10.72 21.09
N GLN A 122 4.47 -10.24 19.90
CA GLN A 122 4.36 -8.82 19.62
C GLN A 122 3.15 -8.19 20.30
N ARG A 123 3.32 -6.96 20.77
CA ARG A 123 2.31 -6.15 21.46
C ARG A 123 1.32 -5.52 20.47
N VAL A 124 0.64 -6.36 19.68
CA VAL A 124 -0.22 -5.93 18.56
C VAL A 124 -1.41 -5.10 19.05
N ARG A 125 -2.04 -5.49 20.17
CA ARG A 125 -3.22 -4.77 20.70
C ARG A 125 -2.82 -3.41 21.24
N GLU A 126 -1.71 -3.35 21.95
CA GLU A 126 -1.15 -2.14 22.51
C GLU A 126 -0.70 -1.17 21.40
N ALA A 127 -0.13 -1.68 20.31
CA ALA A 127 0.18 -0.89 19.12
C ALA A 127 -1.08 -0.29 18.46
N VAL A 128 -2.20 -1.02 18.43
CA VAL A 128 -3.48 -0.49 17.95
C VAL A 128 -3.96 0.63 18.88
N THR A 129 -3.95 0.40 20.20
CA THR A 129 -4.34 1.40 21.19
C THR A 129 -3.48 2.67 21.09
N ASP A 130 -2.16 2.55 20.98
CA ASP A 130 -1.27 3.73 20.85
C ASP A 130 -1.58 4.55 19.60
N LEU A 131 -1.87 3.92 18.45
CA LEU A 131 -2.31 4.66 17.26
C LEU A 131 -3.65 5.38 17.46
N GLN A 132 -4.61 4.73 18.12
CA GLN A 132 -5.91 5.33 18.43
C GLN A 132 -5.76 6.50 19.40
N GLU A 133 -4.90 6.38 20.42
CA GLU A 133 -4.60 7.46 21.38
C GLU A 133 -3.92 8.67 20.73
N ILE A 134 -3.13 8.46 19.67
CA ILE A 134 -2.56 9.56 18.87
C ILE A 134 -3.63 10.26 18.02
N GLY A 135 -4.78 9.62 17.78
CA GLY A 135 -5.89 10.16 16.99
C GLY A 135 -6.01 9.56 15.58
N VAL A 136 -5.51 8.35 15.37
CA VAL A 136 -5.72 7.62 14.10
C VAL A 136 -7.06 6.88 14.15
N ASP A 137 -8.04 7.36 13.39
CA ASP A 137 -9.40 6.81 13.38
C ASP A 137 -9.50 5.42 12.74
N HIS A 138 -8.63 5.13 11.77
CA HIS A 138 -8.66 3.91 10.99
C HIS A 138 -7.41 3.06 11.23
N VAL A 139 -7.50 2.15 12.20
CA VAL A 139 -6.45 1.18 12.50
C VAL A 139 -6.91 -0.23 12.13
N GLY A 140 -6.15 -0.91 11.28
CA GLY A 140 -6.40 -2.30 10.88
C GLY A 140 -5.27 -3.22 11.31
N GLY A 141 -5.59 -4.50 11.54
CA GLY A 141 -4.59 -5.55 11.67
C GLY A 141 -4.16 -6.07 10.30
N ASP A 142 -2.85 -6.26 10.09
CA ASP A 142 -2.28 -6.93 8.92
C ASP A 142 -1.28 -7.99 9.38
N ARG A 143 -0.95 -8.92 8.48
CA ARG A 143 -0.02 -10.03 8.75
C ARG A 143 1.16 -9.98 7.82
N THR A 144 2.25 -10.57 8.30
CA THR A 144 3.44 -10.76 7.46
C THR A 144 3.13 -11.77 6.36
N ARG A 145 3.21 -11.31 5.11
CA ARG A 145 3.07 -12.14 3.91
C ARG A 145 4.46 -12.63 3.51
N ALA A 146 4.57 -13.83 2.95
CA ALA A 146 5.85 -14.42 2.52
C ALA A 146 6.44 -13.77 1.25
N PHE A 147 6.54 -12.44 1.20
CA PHE A 147 7.06 -11.65 0.07
C PHE A 147 8.26 -10.80 0.50
N GLY A 148 9.18 -10.55 -0.43
CA GLY A 148 10.36 -9.71 -0.19
C GLY A 148 11.20 -10.24 0.98
N ARG A 149 11.58 -9.38 1.93
CA ARG A 149 12.38 -9.78 3.10
C ARG A 149 11.70 -10.86 3.96
N ALA A 150 10.37 -10.89 3.96
CA ALA A 150 9.60 -11.84 4.73
C ALA A 150 9.53 -13.24 4.11
N SER A 151 9.89 -13.40 2.83
CA SER A 151 9.90 -14.73 2.18
C SER A 151 11.05 -15.63 2.65
N LYS A 152 12.02 -15.08 3.40
CA LYS A 152 13.25 -15.78 3.80
C LYS A 152 13.98 -16.45 2.64
N GLY A 153 13.87 -15.88 1.42
CA GLY A 153 14.48 -16.42 0.20
C GLY A 153 13.59 -17.35 -0.61
N ALA A 154 12.37 -17.65 -0.16
CA ALA A 154 11.39 -18.37 -0.96
C ALA A 154 11.01 -17.56 -2.21
N THR A 155 10.94 -18.25 -3.35
CA THR A 155 10.48 -17.69 -4.62
C THR A 155 8.96 -17.62 -4.62
N PRO A 156 8.36 -16.43 -4.76
CA PRO A 156 6.90 -16.31 -4.80
C PRO A 156 6.33 -16.93 -6.08
N SER A 157 5.14 -17.48 -5.96
CA SER A 157 4.36 -18.07 -7.04
C SER A 157 2.96 -17.45 -7.10
N VAL A 158 2.23 -17.74 -8.17
CA VAL A 158 0.84 -17.28 -8.33
C VAL A 158 -0.06 -17.79 -7.19
N ASN A 159 0.23 -18.97 -6.63
CA ASN A 159 -0.52 -19.54 -5.51
C ASN A 159 -0.37 -18.75 -4.20
N ASP A 160 0.64 -17.88 -4.12
CA ASP A 160 0.87 -17.04 -2.94
C ASP A 160 0.11 -15.71 -3.03
N LEU A 161 -0.53 -15.38 -4.16
CA LEU A 161 -1.30 -14.16 -4.36
C LEU A 161 -2.73 -14.27 -3.76
N CYS A 162 -3.45 -13.14 -3.72
CA CYS A 162 -4.83 -13.08 -3.20
C CYS A 162 -5.93 -13.24 -4.28
N GLY A 163 -5.57 -13.56 -5.52
CA GLY A 163 -6.52 -13.67 -6.64
C GLY A 163 -6.99 -12.35 -7.29
N HIS A 164 -6.80 -11.20 -6.64
CA HIS A 164 -7.29 -9.89 -7.13
C HIS A 164 -6.25 -9.07 -7.93
N CYS A 165 -5.11 -9.69 -8.24
CA CYS A 165 -4.02 -9.05 -8.96
C CYS A 165 -4.44 -8.82 -10.43
N ALA A 166 -4.12 -7.65 -11.00
CA ALA A 166 -4.53 -7.24 -12.36
C ALA A 166 -6.05 -7.17 -12.64
N LEU A 167 -6.94 -7.17 -11.63
CA LEU A 167 -8.40 -7.03 -11.80
C LEU A 167 -8.93 -5.60 -11.58
N GLY A 168 -8.22 -4.77 -10.81
CA GLY A 168 -8.62 -3.39 -10.52
C GLY A 168 -7.47 -2.51 -10.02
N GLN A 169 -6.24 -2.99 -10.18
CA GLN A 169 -5.02 -2.35 -9.71
C GLN A 169 -3.88 -2.74 -10.65
N VAL A 170 -2.86 -1.88 -10.71
CA VAL A 170 -1.62 -2.11 -11.43
C VAL A 170 -0.50 -1.47 -10.63
N ALA A 171 0.68 -2.10 -10.60
CA ALA A 171 1.86 -1.52 -9.97
C ALA A 171 2.92 -1.22 -11.02
N ILE A 172 3.61 -0.08 -10.87
CA ILE A 172 4.64 0.38 -11.79
C ILE A 172 5.92 0.62 -10.99
N GLY A 173 7.00 -0.03 -11.40
CA GLY A 173 8.31 0.06 -10.79
C GLY A 173 9.10 1.31 -11.20
N PRO A 174 10.15 1.69 -10.46
CA PRO A 174 11.00 2.84 -10.79
C PRO A 174 11.80 2.67 -12.09
N ASP A 175 11.95 1.44 -12.57
CA ASP A 175 12.54 1.06 -13.85
C ASP A 175 11.51 1.00 -15.00
N GLY A 176 10.24 1.29 -14.72
CA GLY A 176 9.12 1.25 -15.65
C GLY A 176 8.46 -0.13 -15.77
N ALA A 177 8.92 -1.16 -15.05
CA ALA A 177 8.29 -2.47 -15.10
C ALA A 177 6.84 -2.40 -14.60
N VAL A 178 5.93 -3.05 -15.31
CA VAL A 178 4.50 -3.11 -14.96
C VAL A 178 4.19 -4.48 -14.36
N TRP A 179 3.50 -4.49 -13.23
CA TRP A 179 3.14 -5.70 -12.48
C TRP A 179 1.63 -5.72 -12.15
N PRO A 180 1.04 -6.91 -11.95
CA PRO A 180 -0.36 -7.06 -11.56
C PRO A 180 -0.74 -6.35 -10.25
N CYS A 181 0.20 -6.23 -9.31
CA CYS A 181 0.11 -5.48 -8.06
C CYS A 181 1.50 -5.41 -7.41
N VAL A 182 1.63 -4.74 -6.26
CA VAL A 182 2.91 -4.61 -5.54
C VAL A 182 3.44 -5.93 -4.95
N LEU A 183 2.60 -6.96 -4.79
CA LEU A 183 3.01 -8.31 -4.39
C LEU A 183 3.32 -9.21 -5.59
N GLY A 184 2.73 -8.92 -6.75
CA GLY A 184 2.91 -9.65 -8.00
C GLY A 184 4.15 -9.25 -8.80
N ARG A 185 5.20 -8.71 -8.17
CA ARG A 185 6.39 -8.16 -8.89
C ARG A 185 7.13 -9.20 -9.73
N PHE A 186 6.98 -10.48 -9.39
CA PHE A 186 7.55 -11.60 -10.14
C PHE A 186 6.82 -11.87 -11.47
N ILE A 187 5.65 -11.25 -11.68
CA ILE A 187 4.88 -11.32 -12.92
C ILE A 187 5.07 -10.00 -13.68
N THR A 188 6.01 -9.97 -14.62
CA THR A 188 6.20 -8.78 -15.47
C THR A 188 5.17 -8.79 -16.61
N LEU A 189 4.38 -7.71 -16.70
CA LEU A 189 3.36 -7.49 -17.71
C LEU A 189 3.89 -6.72 -18.94
N GLY A 190 4.85 -5.83 -18.71
CA GLY A 190 5.44 -4.97 -19.74
C GLY A 190 6.30 -3.88 -19.11
N ASN A 191 6.65 -2.85 -19.90
CA ASN A 191 7.41 -1.70 -19.40
C ASN A 191 6.90 -0.37 -20.01
N VAL A 192 6.50 0.57 -19.15
CA VAL A 192 5.96 1.89 -19.58
C VAL A 192 6.99 2.80 -20.25
N ARG A 193 8.29 2.48 -20.16
CA ARG A 193 9.34 3.23 -20.87
C ARG A 193 9.35 2.94 -22.37
N THR A 194 8.88 1.77 -22.76
CA THR A 194 8.88 1.32 -24.16
C THR A 194 7.49 1.21 -24.76
N THR A 195 6.46 1.02 -23.94
CA THR A 195 5.09 0.73 -24.39
C THR A 195 4.09 1.51 -23.54
N PRO A 196 3.13 2.24 -24.12
CA PRO A 196 2.10 2.95 -23.35
C PRO A 196 1.35 2.04 -22.38
N LEU A 197 0.96 2.56 -21.22
CA LEU A 197 0.29 1.78 -20.17
C LEU A 197 -1.00 1.10 -20.68
N THR A 198 -1.76 1.79 -21.53
CA THR A 198 -2.98 1.24 -22.15
C THR A 198 -2.70 -0.01 -22.99
N GLU A 199 -1.59 -0.03 -23.74
CA GLU A 199 -1.19 -1.17 -24.54
C GLU A 199 -0.70 -2.32 -23.66
N VAL A 200 0.10 -2.02 -22.63
CA VAL A 200 0.53 -3.03 -21.65
C VAL A 200 -0.69 -3.67 -20.99
N TRP A 201 -1.64 -2.87 -20.52
CA TRP A 201 -2.82 -3.34 -19.78
C TRP A 201 -3.78 -4.22 -20.59
N ASN A 202 -3.80 -4.01 -21.91
CA ASN A 202 -4.62 -4.77 -22.86
C ASN A 202 -3.82 -5.84 -23.61
N SER A 203 -2.56 -6.06 -23.26
CA SER A 203 -1.68 -7.02 -23.94
C SER A 203 -2.10 -8.48 -23.68
N PRO A 204 -1.76 -9.41 -24.60
CA PRO A 204 -1.92 -10.85 -24.36
C PRO A 204 -1.25 -11.30 -23.06
N ARG A 205 -0.07 -10.73 -22.74
CA ARG A 205 0.65 -11.05 -21.50
C ARG A 205 -0.17 -10.74 -20.24
N THR A 206 -0.87 -9.61 -20.22
CA THR A 206 -1.74 -9.25 -19.10
C THR A 206 -2.99 -10.13 -19.04
N ILE A 207 -3.55 -10.50 -20.18
CA ILE A 207 -4.68 -11.45 -20.25
C ILE A 207 -4.27 -12.81 -19.68
N ASP A 208 -3.13 -13.34 -20.11
CA ASP A 208 -2.60 -14.62 -19.63
C ASP A 208 -2.33 -14.59 -18.12
N ALA A 209 -1.71 -13.51 -17.62
CA ALA A 209 -1.47 -13.35 -16.20
C ALA A 209 -2.77 -13.35 -15.39
N ARG A 210 -3.81 -12.64 -15.85
CA ARG A 210 -5.14 -12.65 -15.20
C ARG A 210 -5.74 -14.06 -15.19
N ALA A 211 -5.62 -14.80 -16.30
CA ALA A 211 -6.12 -16.16 -16.40
C ALA A 211 -5.38 -17.13 -15.45
N GLU A 212 -4.05 -17.02 -15.37
CA GLU A 212 -3.21 -17.83 -14.48
C GLU A 212 -3.55 -17.58 -13.00
N ILE A 213 -3.67 -16.30 -12.61
CA ILE A 213 -4.08 -15.89 -11.26
C ILE A 213 -5.48 -16.41 -10.94
N ALA A 214 -6.41 -16.28 -11.87
CA ALA A 214 -7.78 -16.71 -11.68
C ALA A 214 -7.91 -18.24 -11.60
N ALA A 215 -7.10 -18.99 -12.35
CA ALA A 215 -7.08 -20.45 -12.28
C ALA A 215 -6.57 -20.96 -10.92
N ALA A 216 -5.61 -20.27 -10.29
CA ALA A 216 -5.06 -20.64 -9.00
C ALA A 216 -6.01 -20.39 -7.81
N HIS A 217 -6.85 -19.36 -7.89
CA HIS A 217 -7.67 -18.88 -6.75
C HIS A 217 -9.18 -19.02 -6.95
N GLY A 218 -9.61 -19.34 -8.18
CA GLY A 218 -11.00 -19.26 -8.62
C GLY A 218 -11.41 -17.81 -8.89
N LEU A 219 -12.18 -17.57 -9.96
CA LEU A 219 -12.86 -16.29 -10.19
C LEU A 219 -13.97 -16.12 -9.14
N LYS A 220 -13.60 -15.72 -7.93
CA LYS A 220 -14.60 -15.18 -7.00
C LYS A 220 -14.85 -13.74 -7.44
N PRO A 221 -16.09 -13.36 -7.80
CA PRO A 221 -16.40 -11.94 -7.91
C PRO A 221 -16.02 -11.29 -6.59
N ALA A 222 -15.47 -10.07 -6.63
CA ALA A 222 -15.16 -9.31 -5.43
C ALA A 222 -16.46 -9.09 -4.64
N GLN A 223 -16.80 -10.04 -3.77
CA GLN A 223 -17.95 -9.96 -2.90
C GLN A 223 -17.55 -8.97 -1.80
N SER A 224 -18.15 -7.78 -1.85
CA SER A 224 -17.88 -6.60 -1.01
C SER A 224 -16.59 -5.84 -1.33
N CYS A 225 -16.59 -4.52 -1.07
CA CYS A 225 -15.47 -3.58 -1.21
C CYS A 225 -14.25 -4.14 -0.43
N THR A 226 -13.52 -5.03 -1.08
CA THR A 226 -12.29 -5.65 -0.62
C THR A 226 -11.19 -4.76 -1.16
N PRO A 227 -10.66 -3.80 -0.39
CA PRO A 227 -9.58 -2.97 -0.90
C PRO A 227 -8.37 -3.91 -1.09
N PRO A 228 -7.89 -4.14 -2.31
CA PRO A 228 -6.61 -4.79 -2.46
C PRO A 228 -5.59 -3.72 -2.08
N GLN A 229 -5.11 -3.72 -0.84
CA GLN A 229 -4.11 -2.77 -0.39
C GLN A 229 -4.44 -1.31 -0.78
N PHE A 230 -5.50 -0.80 -0.14
CA PHE A 230 -5.61 0.60 0.24
C PHE A 230 -5.87 1.67 -0.84
N LEU A 231 -6.87 1.46 -1.70
CA LEU A 231 -7.54 2.58 -2.35
C LEU A 231 -9.06 2.35 -2.22
N PRO A 232 -9.84 3.33 -1.69
CA PRO A 232 -11.28 3.18 -1.59
C PRO A 232 -11.89 3.24 -3.00
N SER A 233 -12.16 2.07 -3.57
CA SER A 233 -12.81 1.92 -4.88
C SER A 233 -14.30 2.32 -4.88
N CYS A 234 -14.80 2.87 -3.79
CA CYS A 234 -16.22 3.10 -3.53
C CYS A 234 -16.34 4.60 -3.10
N GLY A 235 -16.96 5.47 -3.91
CA GLY A 235 -17.42 6.81 -3.45
C GLY A 235 -18.92 6.72 -3.17
N PRO A 236 -19.51 7.36 -2.12
CA PRO A 236 -19.00 8.35 -1.16
C PRO A 236 -18.72 7.75 0.24
N CYS A 237 -18.14 6.55 0.32
CA CYS A 237 -17.78 5.98 1.62
C CYS A 237 -16.36 6.40 2.05
N GLY A 238 -16.18 6.64 3.34
CA GLY A 238 -14.90 7.03 3.95
C GLY A 238 -13.81 5.95 3.84
N PRO A 239 -12.62 6.18 4.42
CA PRO A 239 -11.54 5.18 4.44
C PRO A 239 -12.04 3.88 5.06
N CYS A 240 -12.03 2.78 4.30
CA CYS A 240 -12.43 1.47 4.81
C CYS A 240 -11.30 0.83 5.62
N VAL A 241 -11.64 0.27 6.79
CA VAL A 241 -10.68 -0.46 7.63
C VAL A 241 -10.34 -1.80 6.95
N PRO A 242 -9.05 -2.18 6.85
CA PRO A 242 -8.67 -3.48 6.31
C PRO A 242 -9.30 -4.62 7.11
N SER A 243 -10.03 -5.50 6.43
CA SER A 243 -10.39 -6.81 6.95
C SER A 243 -9.38 -7.83 6.45
N VAL A 244 -8.77 -8.59 7.37
CA VAL A 244 -7.90 -9.74 7.09
C VAL A 244 -8.57 -10.83 6.24
N ALA A 245 -9.89 -10.78 6.05
CA ALA A 245 -10.63 -11.86 5.42
C ALA A 245 -10.57 -11.89 3.88
N HIS A 246 -10.15 -10.81 3.21
CA HIS A 246 -10.44 -10.67 1.77
C HIS A 246 -9.21 -10.43 0.87
N CYS A 247 -8.07 -9.99 1.42
CA CYS A 247 -6.79 -9.91 0.73
C CYS A 247 -5.69 -10.55 1.59
N ASP A 248 -5.74 -11.87 1.71
CA ASP A 248 -4.82 -12.68 2.53
C ASP A 248 -3.95 -13.61 1.66
N PRO A 249 -2.81 -13.13 1.16
CA PRO A 249 -1.74 -13.94 0.59
C PRO A 249 -1.23 -14.99 1.58
N ARG A 250 -0.66 -16.11 1.11
CA ARG A 250 -0.19 -17.20 1.99
C ARG A 250 0.74 -16.69 3.10
N GLU A 251 0.47 -17.18 4.31
CA GLU A 251 1.26 -16.89 5.51
C GLU A 251 2.68 -17.46 5.40
N ALA A 252 3.65 -16.75 5.97
CA ALA A 252 5.00 -17.29 6.16
C ALA A 252 5.01 -18.20 7.40
N ASP A 253 5.08 -19.53 7.19
CA ASP A 253 5.17 -20.61 8.18
C ASP A 253 4.09 -20.61 9.30
N SER A 254 3.23 -21.63 9.24
CA SER A 254 2.08 -21.86 10.14
C SER A 254 2.49 -22.10 11.60
N GLN A 255 2.21 -21.11 12.48
CA GLN A 255 1.76 -21.26 13.88
C GLN A 255 1.47 -19.89 14.54
N LEU A 256 0.98 -18.90 13.78
CA LEU A 256 0.54 -17.62 14.34
C LEU A 256 -0.94 -17.72 14.71
N ALA A 257 -1.24 -17.68 16.00
CA ALA A 257 -2.61 -17.61 16.50
C ALA A 257 -3.35 -16.46 15.81
N THR A 258 -4.61 -16.72 15.45
CA THR A 258 -5.52 -15.81 14.75
C THR A 258 -5.56 -14.45 15.45
N ALA A 259 -4.76 -13.49 14.96
CA ALA A 259 -4.91 -12.09 15.35
C ALA A 259 -6.15 -11.54 14.63
N THR A 260 -7.32 -11.95 15.11
CA THR A 260 -8.61 -11.38 14.71
C THR A 260 -8.83 -10.16 15.60
N ILE A 261 -8.36 -8.99 15.18
CA ILE A 261 -8.89 -7.74 15.73
C ILE A 261 -10.09 -7.39 14.86
N GLY A 262 -11.23 -8.03 15.17
CA GLY A 262 -12.51 -7.56 14.67
C GLY A 262 -12.78 -6.20 15.29
N ALA A 263 -13.24 -5.24 14.48
CA ALA A 263 -13.80 -3.99 14.99
C ALA A 263 -14.87 -4.31 16.04
N PRO A 264 -14.98 -3.53 17.13
CA PRO A 264 -16.07 -3.70 18.07
C PRO A 264 -17.41 -3.51 17.34
N ALA A 265 -18.40 -4.30 17.77
CA ALA A 265 -19.74 -4.40 17.19
C ALA A 265 -20.51 -3.06 17.18
#